data_AF-A0A4P6JQ84-F1
#
_entry.id   AF-A0A4P6JQ84-F1
#
_cell.length_a   1.000
_cell.length_b   1.000
_cell.length_c   1.000
_cell.angle_alpha   90.00
_cell.angle_beta   90.00
_cell.angle_gamma   90.00
#
_symmetry.space_group_name_H-M   'P 1'
#
loop_
_entity.id
_entity.type
_entity.pdbx_description
1 polymer ?
#
loop_
_entity_poly.entity_id
_entity_poly.type
_entity_poly.pdbx_seq_one_letter_code
_entity_poly.pdbx_strand_id
1 'polypeptide(L)'
;MAGIADALLDLYQASGQIRFLKAVQRVGGWLLRRARPMGHEQQGVGWERNVGGDLNAAFWCHGSAGIASFLLHAAQQKVLPSAIEIACKAGKAVAEGTRWAGPSRCHGLSGNIELFLDLYKLTGNEEWLQAACTFARILEAYATEEDGMRLWLSDEGPAMISPGFLLGYAGIAATLLRLGSLNKSLEASISRLF
;
A
#
# COMPACT_ATOMS: atom_id res chain seq x y z
N MET A 1 -2.83 -13.71 -5.54
CA MET A 1 -2.80 -13.64 -7.02
C MET A 1 -2.19 -12.34 -7.55
N ALA A 2 -2.50 -11.17 -6.97
CA ALA A 2 -1.93 -9.89 -7.41
C ALA A 2 -0.39 -9.85 -7.41
N GLY A 3 0.28 -10.26 -6.33
CA GLY A 3 1.76 -10.27 -6.30
C GLY A 3 2.43 -11.15 -7.35
N ILE A 4 1.79 -12.26 -7.75
CA ILE A 4 2.29 -13.10 -8.85
C ILE A 4 2.14 -12.34 -10.18
N ALA A 5 0.98 -11.72 -10.41
CA ALA A 5 0.77 -10.93 -11.62
C ALA A 5 1.71 -9.72 -11.69
N ASP A 6 2.03 -9.12 -10.55
CA ASP A 6 2.98 -8.01 -10.46
C ASP A 6 4.39 -8.44 -10.89
N ALA A 7 4.90 -9.54 -10.33
CA ALA A 7 6.18 -10.12 -10.74
C ALA A 7 6.20 -10.56 -12.22
N LEU A 8 5.07 -11.06 -12.74
CA LEU A 8 4.95 -11.38 -14.17
C LEU A 8 4.96 -10.13 -15.06
N LEU A 9 4.46 -8.99 -14.56
CA LEU A 9 4.54 -7.73 -15.27
C LEU A 9 5.99 -7.23 -15.35
N ASP A 10 6.77 -7.37 -14.27
CA ASP A 10 8.22 -7.10 -14.30
C ASP A 10 8.94 -8.02 -15.29
N LEU A 11 8.64 -9.32 -15.28
CA LEU A 11 9.22 -10.26 -16.23
C LEU A 11 8.86 -9.92 -17.68
N TYR A 12 7.65 -9.42 -17.94
CA TYR A 12 7.29 -8.92 -19.27
C TYR A 12 8.14 -7.73 -19.66
N GLN A 13 8.32 -6.73 -18.78
CA GLN A 13 9.14 -5.56 -19.07
C GLN A 13 10.61 -5.92 -19.34
N ALA A 14 11.17 -6.84 -18.56
CA ALA A 14 12.57 -7.23 -18.69
C ALA A 14 12.83 -8.12 -19.94
N SER A 15 11.86 -8.93 -20.34
CA SER A 15 12.07 -9.96 -21.37
C SER A 15 11.33 -9.76 -22.69
N GLY A 16 10.32 -8.88 -22.72
CA GLY A 16 9.40 -8.71 -23.86
C GLY A 16 8.50 -9.92 -24.14
N GLN A 17 8.54 -10.97 -23.31
CA GLN A 17 7.83 -12.21 -23.60
C GLN A 17 6.33 -12.09 -23.36
N ILE A 18 5.56 -12.05 -24.46
CA ILE A 18 4.11 -11.80 -24.46
C ILE A 18 3.29 -12.77 -23.61
N ARG A 19 3.81 -13.98 -23.33
CA ARG A 19 3.14 -14.95 -22.46
C ARG A 19 2.91 -14.41 -21.04
N PHE A 20 3.84 -13.60 -20.55
CA PHE A 20 3.75 -12.96 -19.23
C PHE A 20 2.68 -11.87 -19.25
N LEU A 21 2.67 -11.01 -20.27
CA LEU A 21 1.61 -10.00 -20.45
C LEU A 21 0.21 -10.63 -20.51
N LYS A 22 0.05 -11.73 -21.27
CA LYS A 22 -1.23 -12.44 -21.36
C LYS A 22 -1.69 -12.97 -19.99
N ALA A 23 -0.76 -13.45 -19.16
CA ALA A 23 -1.07 -13.89 -17.81
C ALA A 23 -1.49 -12.72 -16.91
N VAL A 24 -0.76 -11.61 -16.96
CA VAL A 24 -1.08 -10.35 -16.26
C VAL A 24 -2.48 -9.86 -16.61
N GLN A 25 -2.81 -9.80 -17.90
CA GLN A 25 -4.12 -9.34 -18.38
C GLN A 25 -5.26 -10.25 -17.92
N ARG A 26 -5.04 -11.57 -17.89
CA ARG A 26 -6.03 -12.53 -17.37
C ARG A 26 -6.28 -12.34 -15.88
N VAL A 27 -5.22 -12.25 -15.07
CA VAL A 27 -5.35 -12.04 -13.63
C VAL A 27 -5.95 -10.67 -13.33
N GLY A 28 -5.47 -9.63 -14.00
CA GLY A 28 -6.00 -8.28 -13.88
C GLY A 28 -7.48 -8.19 -14.22
N GLY A 29 -7.88 -8.72 -15.39
CA GLY A 29 -9.29 -8.76 -15.77
C GLY A 29 -10.15 -9.56 -14.78
N TRP A 30 -9.62 -10.63 -14.19
CA TRP A 30 -10.32 -11.37 -13.13
C TRP A 30 -10.48 -10.54 -11.86
N LEU A 31 -9.43 -9.85 -11.40
CA LEU A 31 -9.47 -8.97 -10.23
C LEU A 31 -10.46 -7.82 -10.44
N LEU A 32 -10.45 -7.17 -11.60
CA LEU A 32 -11.36 -6.07 -11.92
C LEU A 32 -12.82 -6.52 -11.85
N ARG A 33 -13.17 -7.71 -12.37
CA ARG A 33 -14.54 -8.26 -12.29
C ARG A 33 -14.98 -8.68 -10.89
N ARG A 34 -14.03 -8.91 -9.98
CA ARG A 34 -14.30 -9.37 -8.60
C ARG A 34 -14.27 -8.23 -7.58
N ALA A 35 -13.95 -7.01 -7.99
CA ALA A 35 -14.03 -5.85 -7.11
C ALA A 35 -15.47 -5.67 -6.65
N ARG A 36 -15.69 -5.65 -5.33
CA ARG A 36 -16.99 -5.39 -4.71
C ARG A 36 -16.98 -4.02 -4.04
N PRO A 37 -18.05 -3.22 -4.18
CA PRO A 37 -18.16 -1.96 -3.45
C PRO A 37 -18.06 -2.16 -1.93
N MET A 38 -17.43 -1.22 -1.24
CA MET A 38 -17.31 -1.18 0.22
C MET A 38 -17.05 0.23 0.73
N GLY A 39 -17.01 0.39 2.05
CA GLY A 39 -16.74 1.68 2.70
C GLY A 39 -17.97 2.58 2.76
N HIS A 40 -17.76 3.81 3.21
CA HIS A 40 -18.83 4.80 3.32
C HIS A 40 -19.42 5.10 1.95
N GLU A 41 -20.75 5.11 1.84
CA GLU A 41 -21.47 5.35 0.58
C GLU A 41 -21.04 4.44 -0.59
N GLN A 42 -20.39 3.29 -0.33
CA GLN A 42 -19.92 2.37 -1.36
C GLN A 42 -18.89 2.99 -2.34
N GLN A 43 -18.16 4.02 -1.90
CA GLN A 43 -17.17 4.71 -2.74
C GLN A 43 -15.85 3.93 -2.88
N GLY A 44 -15.59 2.98 -1.99
CA GLY A 44 -14.42 2.12 -2.02
C GLY A 44 -14.68 0.78 -2.70
N VAL A 45 -13.62 0.01 -2.96
CA VAL A 45 -13.74 -1.39 -3.39
C VAL A 45 -12.82 -2.32 -2.60
N GLY A 46 -13.27 -3.56 -2.46
CA GLY A 46 -12.50 -4.64 -1.86
C GLY A 46 -12.66 -5.96 -2.58
N TRP A 47 -11.88 -6.94 -2.13
CA TRP A 47 -11.89 -8.29 -2.66
C TRP A 47 -12.11 -9.30 -1.54
N GLU A 48 -12.82 -10.36 -1.89
CA GLU A 48 -13.04 -11.50 -1.01
C GLU A 48 -11.72 -12.26 -0.82
N ARG A 49 -11.48 -12.79 0.39
CA ARG A 49 -10.32 -13.66 0.63
C ARG A 49 -10.44 -15.00 -0.08
N ASN A 50 -11.64 -15.57 -0.04
CA ASN A 50 -12.03 -16.80 -0.70
C ASN A 50 -13.28 -16.54 -1.53
N VAL A 51 -13.46 -17.24 -2.65
CA VAL A 51 -14.62 -17.07 -3.53
C VAL A 51 -15.90 -17.39 -2.75
N GLY A 52 -16.82 -16.42 -2.71
CA GLY A 52 -18.07 -16.48 -1.96
C GLY A 52 -17.97 -16.02 -0.50
N GLY A 53 -16.78 -15.64 -0.02
CA GLY A 53 -16.53 -15.25 1.36
C GLY A 53 -16.65 -13.75 1.62
N ASP A 54 -16.27 -13.36 2.84
CA ASP A 54 -16.24 -11.97 3.29
C ASP A 54 -15.11 -11.17 2.63
N LEU A 55 -15.30 -9.85 2.59
CA LEU A 55 -14.27 -8.91 2.16
C LEU A 55 -13.10 -8.91 3.15
N ASN A 56 -11.88 -8.98 2.63
CA ASN A 56 -10.70 -9.05 3.48
C ASN A 56 -10.27 -7.67 3.99
N ALA A 57 -9.50 -7.66 5.08
CA ALA A 57 -8.83 -6.46 5.54
C ALA A 57 -7.92 -5.88 4.43
N ALA A 58 -7.93 -4.56 4.29
CA ALA A 58 -7.37 -3.87 3.13
C ALA A 58 -5.83 -3.69 3.23
N PHE A 59 -5.09 -4.79 3.37
CA PHE A 59 -3.63 -4.80 3.59
C PHE A 59 -2.80 -5.17 2.34
N TRP A 60 -1.49 -4.95 2.40
CA TRP A 60 -0.58 -5.21 1.28
C TRP A 60 -0.42 -6.71 0.98
N CYS A 61 -0.06 -7.50 1.99
CA CYS A 61 0.21 -8.93 1.77
C CYS A 61 -1.03 -9.78 1.44
N HIS A 62 -2.24 -9.36 1.81
CA HIS A 62 -3.46 -10.13 1.56
C HIS A 62 -4.75 -9.31 1.43
N GLY A 63 -4.72 -8.15 0.77
CA GLY A 63 -5.93 -7.32 0.66
C GLY A 63 -5.91 -6.27 -0.44
N SER A 64 -6.83 -5.31 -0.32
CA SER A 64 -7.04 -4.26 -1.31
C SER A 64 -5.79 -3.44 -1.60
N ALA A 65 -4.89 -3.23 -0.63
CA ALA A 65 -3.68 -2.43 -0.87
C ALA A 65 -2.69 -3.12 -1.81
N GLY A 66 -2.48 -4.43 -1.67
CA GLY A 66 -1.61 -5.19 -2.58
C GLY A 66 -2.20 -5.32 -3.98
N ILE A 67 -3.52 -5.49 -4.07
CA ILE A 67 -4.24 -5.51 -5.36
C ILE A 67 -4.17 -4.13 -6.03
N ALA A 68 -4.38 -3.05 -5.28
CA ALA A 68 -4.29 -1.69 -5.78
C ALA A 68 -2.87 -1.37 -6.28
N SER A 69 -1.84 -1.78 -5.54
CA SER A 69 -0.43 -1.62 -5.96
C SER A 69 -0.16 -2.26 -7.33
N PHE A 70 -0.58 -3.52 -7.50
CA PHE A 70 -0.51 -4.20 -8.80
C PHE A 70 -1.30 -3.47 -9.90
N LEU A 71 -2.51 -3.00 -9.61
CA LEU A 71 -3.33 -2.26 -10.57
C LEU A 71 -2.68 -0.94 -10.99
N LEU A 72 -2.02 -0.22 -10.08
CA LEU A 72 -1.27 1.00 -10.39
C LEU A 72 -0.08 0.70 -11.29
N HIS A 73 0.69 -0.34 -10.97
CA HIS A 73 1.80 -0.77 -11.80
C HIS A 73 1.33 -1.17 -13.21
N ALA A 74 0.22 -1.92 -13.30
CA ALA A 74 -0.40 -2.27 -14.57
C ALA A 74 -0.94 -1.04 -15.34
N ALA A 75 -1.46 -0.03 -14.65
CA ALA A 75 -1.92 1.21 -15.26
C ALA A 75 -0.75 2.03 -15.85
N GLN A 76 0.36 2.14 -15.13
CA GLN A 76 1.58 2.81 -15.60
C GLN A 76 2.10 2.19 -16.90
N GLN A 77 2.03 0.87 -17.00
CA GLN A 77 2.42 0.13 -18.20
C GLN A 77 1.36 0.07 -19.29
N LYS A 78 0.19 0.70 -19.07
CA LYS A 78 -0.96 0.72 -19.99
C LYS A 78 -1.43 -0.69 -20.39
N VAL A 79 -1.28 -1.68 -19.51
CA VAL A 79 -1.62 -3.09 -19.80
C VAL A 79 -3.04 -3.46 -19.37
N LEU A 80 -3.65 -2.67 -18.48
CA LEU A 80 -5.01 -2.86 -17.98
C LEU A 80 -5.81 -1.56 -18.02
N PRO A 81 -6.79 -1.43 -18.93
CA PRO A 81 -7.76 -0.33 -18.90
C PRO A 81 -8.53 -0.30 -17.57
N SER A 82 -8.92 0.90 -17.12
CA SER A 82 -9.66 1.13 -15.86
C SER A 82 -8.93 0.74 -14.57
N ALA A 83 -7.69 0.24 -14.63
CA ALA A 83 -6.94 -0.17 -13.45
C ALA A 83 -6.72 0.98 -12.47
N ILE A 84 -6.47 2.20 -12.96
CA ILE A 84 -6.30 3.39 -12.12
C ILE A 84 -7.57 3.74 -11.33
N GLU A 85 -8.75 3.67 -11.96
CA GLU A 85 -10.02 3.98 -11.30
C GLU A 85 -10.30 3.00 -10.15
N ILE A 86 -10.10 1.70 -10.41
CA ILE A 86 -10.29 0.66 -9.40
C ILE A 86 -9.23 0.74 -8.30
N ALA A 87 -7.98 1.08 -8.63
CA ALA A 87 -6.93 1.33 -7.64
C ALA A 87 -7.26 2.52 -6.73
N CYS A 88 -7.80 3.62 -7.28
CA CYS A 88 -8.26 4.76 -6.47
C CYS A 88 -9.39 4.34 -5.53
N LYS A 89 -10.40 3.61 -6.00
CA LYS A 89 -11.48 3.10 -5.13
C LYS A 89 -10.94 2.16 -4.04
N ALA A 90 -9.96 1.32 -4.36
CA ALA A 90 -9.31 0.48 -3.36
C ALA A 90 -8.54 1.33 -2.34
N GLY A 91 -7.86 2.38 -2.77
CA GLY A 91 -7.22 3.38 -1.91
C GLY A 91 -8.19 4.04 -0.93
N LYS A 92 -9.39 4.41 -1.37
CA LYS A 92 -10.45 4.93 -0.48
C LYS A 92 -10.83 3.93 0.61
N ALA A 93 -11.07 2.67 0.22
CA ALA A 93 -11.38 1.61 1.17
C ALA A 93 -10.26 1.39 2.21
N VAL A 94 -9.00 1.46 1.78
CA VAL A 94 -7.83 1.38 2.67
C VAL A 94 -7.82 2.59 3.64
N ALA A 95 -7.96 3.81 3.12
CA ALA A 95 -7.92 5.04 3.92
C ALA A 95 -9.02 5.09 4.99
N GLU A 96 -10.21 4.59 4.68
CA GLU A 96 -11.33 4.53 5.60
C GLU A 96 -11.20 3.38 6.61
N GLY A 97 -10.82 2.19 6.13
CA GLY A 97 -11.00 0.94 6.86
C GLY A 97 -9.82 0.46 7.69
N THR A 98 -8.65 1.12 7.65
CA THR A 98 -7.40 0.55 8.21
C THR A 98 -6.61 1.48 9.13
N ARG A 99 -7.22 2.55 9.64
CA ARG A 99 -6.55 3.47 10.60
C ARG A 99 -6.15 2.81 11.93
N TRP A 100 -6.73 1.67 12.25
CA TRP A 100 -6.44 0.87 13.45
C TRP A 100 -5.30 -0.14 13.26
N ALA A 101 -4.71 -0.21 12.06
CA ALA A 101 -3.68 -1.20 11.75
C ALA A 101 -2.38 -0.97 12.54
N GLY A 102 -1.61 -2.03 12.73
CA GLY A 102 -0.27 -1.96 13.32
C GLY A 102 0.75 -1.24 12.43
N PRO A 103 1.99 -1.04 12.89
CA PRO A 103 2.95 -0.17 12.22
C PRO A 103 3.60 -0.75 10.94
N SER A 104 3.56 -2.06 10.70
CA SER A 104 4.39 -2.71 9.69
C SER A 104 4.11 -2.33 8.22
N ARG A 105 5.05 -2.68 7.33
CA ARG A 105 4.84 -2.60 5.87
C ARG A 105 3.94 -3.70 5.34
N CYS A 106 3.97 -4.88 5.94
CA CYS A 106 3.31 -6.07 5.41
C CYS A 106 1.78 -5.98 5.49
N HIS A 107 1.27 -5.56 6.65
CA HIS A 107 -0.16 -5.48 6.94
C HIS A 107 -0.49 -4.32 7.91
N GLY A 108 0.31 -3.27 7.84
CA GLY A 108 0.20 -2.13 8.73
C GLY A 108 0.14 -0.79 8.01
N LEU A 109 0.16 0.27 8.81
CA LEU A 109 0.08 1.66 8.39
C LEU A 109 1.18 2.02 7.39
N SER A 110 2.41 1.57 7.62
CA SER A 110 3.55 1.84 6.73
C SER A 110 3.28 1.29 5.31
N GLY A 111 2.71 0.10 5.18
CA GLY A 111 2.34 -0.46 3.87
C GLY A 111 1.23 0.33 3.17
N ASN A 112 0.26 0.81 3.94
CA ASN A 112 -0.84 1.62 3.41
C ASN A 112 -0.39 3.01 2.97
N ILE A 113 0.58 3.61 3.69
CA ILE A 113 1.20 4.88 3.28
C ILE A 113 1.85 4.73 1.91
N GLU A 114 2.57 3.64 1.63
CA GLU A 114 3.19 3.41 0.32
C GLU A 114 2.18 3.42 -0.82
N LEU A 115 1.05 2.75 -0.63
CA LEU A 115 -0.05 2.78 -1.60
C LEU A 115 -0.53 4.22 -1.86
N PHE A 116 -0.74 5.01 -0.81
CA PHE A 116 -1.16 6.41 -0.97
C PHE A 116 -0.11 7.24 -1.70
N LEU A 117 1.17 7.02 -1.43
CA LEU A 117 2.25 7.70 -2.16
C LEU A 117 2.31 7.28 -3.64
N ASP A 118 2.00 6.02 -3.97
CA ASP A 118 1.91 5.56 -5.36
C ASP A 118 0.69 6.16 -6.08
N LEU A 119 -0.46 6.21 -5.40
CA LEU A 119 -1.66 6.88 -5.89
C LEU A 119 -1.41 8.37 -6.14
N TYR A 120 -0.76 9.05 -5.20
CA TYR A 120 -0.37 10.46 -5.36
C TYR A 120 0.52 10.67 -6.57
N LYS A 121 1.60 9.89 -6.71
CA LYS A 121 2.52 10.01 -7.85
C LYS A 121 1.83 9.79 -9.19
N LEU A 122 0.87 8.85 -9.27
CA LEU A 122 0.22 8.53 -10.54
C LEU A 122 -0.92 9.49 -10.89
N THR A 123 -1.66 9.98 -9.90
CA THR A 123 -2.88 10.77 -10.12
C THR A 123 -2.69 12.28 -9.93
N GLY A 124 -1.68 12.69 -9.16
CA GLY A 124 -1.50 14.07 -8.71
C GLY A 124 -2.56 14.56 -7.72
N ASN A 125 -3.47 13.69 -7.24
CA ASN A 125 -4.52 14.09 -6.32
C ASN A 125 -4.00 14.19 -4.88
N GLU A 126 -4.00 15.40 -4.33
CA GLU A 126 -3.54 15.73 -2.98
C GLU A 126 -4.28 14.96 -1.86
N GLU A 127 -5.49 14.44 -2.11
CA GLU A 127 -6.19 13.59 -1.14
C GLU A 127 -5.33 12.41 -0.67
N TRP A 128 -4.52 11.85 -1.57
CA TRP A 128 -3.66 10.71 -1.27
C TRP A 128 -2.47 11.11 -0.42
N LEU A 129 -1.86 12.28 -0.69
CA LEU A 129 -0.78 12.80 0.15
C LEU A 129 -1.30 13.13 1.55
N GLN A 130 -2.52 13.66 1.67
CA GLN A 130 -3.18 13.91 2.96
C GLN A 130 -3.48 12.60 3.71
N ALA A 131 -3.92 11.55 3.01
CA ALA A 131 -4.12 10.23 3.60
C ALA A 131 -2.79 9.65 4.12
N ALA A 132 -1.72 9.72 3.32
CA ALA A 132 -0.37 9.32 3.72
C ALA A 132 0.10 10.05 4.98
N CYS A 133 -0.06 11.38 5.03
CA CYS A 133 0.29 12.17 6.22
C CYS A 133 -0.54 11.80 7.44
N THR A 134 -1.83 11.52 7.26
CA THR A 134 -2.72 11.09 8.36
C THR A 134 -2.25 9.77 8.94
N PHE A 135 -1.94 8.79 8.09
CA PHE A 135 -1.45 7.49 8.53
C PHE A 135 -0.07 7.58 9.17
N ALA A 136 0.81 8.46 8.67
CA ALA A 136 2.12 8.71 9.28
C ALA A 136 1.98 9.28 10.71
N ARG A 137 1.03 10.20 10.95
CA ARG A 137 0.76 10.69 12.31
C ARG A 137 0.27 9.60 13.26
N ILE A 138 -0.52 8.64 12.78
CA ILE A 138 -0.92 7.49 13.59
C ILE A 138 0.29 6.58 13.84
N LEU A 139 1.12 6.38 12.82
CA LEU A 139 2.34 5.58 12.90
C LEU A 139 3.33 6.11 13.96
N GLU A 140 3.38 7.42 14.18
CA GLU A 140 4.16 8.03 15.26
C GLU A 140 3.74 7.56 16.67
N ALA A 141 2.49 7.13 16.87
CA ALA A 141 2.06 6.58 18.16
C ALA A 141 2.69 5.22 18.49
N TYR A 142 3.31 4.56 17.49
CA TYR A 142 4.09 3.33 17.67
C TYR A 142 5.59 3.59 17.81
N ALA A 143 6.02 4.85 17.82
CA ALA A 143 7.42 5.19 18.02
C ALA A 143 7.81 5.05 19.50
N THR A 144 9.05 4.63 19.73
CA THR A 144 9.72 4.59 21.03
C THR A 144 11.12 5.18 20.89
N GLU A 145 11.70 5.59 22.02
CA GLU A 145 13.06 6.09 22.08
C GLU A 145 13.92 5.09 22.86
N GLU A 146 14.99 4.58 22.23
CA GLU A 146 15.97 3.70 22.84
C GLU A 146 17.38 4.20 22.50
N ASP A 147 18.23 4.40 23.51
CA ASP A 147 19.61 4.88 23.34
C ASP A 147 19.75 6.15 22.48
N GLY A 148 18.78 7.06 22.56
CA GLY A 148 18.74 8.30 21.77
C GLY A 148 18.29 8.11 20.32
N MET A 149 17.93 6.90 19.91
CA MET A 149 17.38 6.57 18.60
C MET A 149 15.86 6.51 18.67
N ARG A 150 15.20 7.07 17.65
CA ARG A 150 13.76 6.88 17.45
C ARG A 150 13.50 5.62 16.63
N LEU A 151 12.84 4.65 17.24
CA LEU A 151 12.52 3.35 16.65
C LEU A 151 11.01 3.15 16.63
N TRP A 152 10.54 2.22 15.80
CA TRP A 152 9.12 1.83 15.76
C TRP A 152 8.96 0.39 16.21
N LEU A 153 7.90 0.16 16.97
CA LEU A 153 7.49 -1.18 17.35
C LEU A 153 7.21 -2.03 16.11
N SER A 154 7.48 -3.32 16.25
CA SER A 154 7.21 -4.34 15.25
C SER A 154 5.85 -4.98 15.47
N ASP A 155 5.24 -5.46 14.39
CA ASP A 155 4.03 -6.30 14.44
C ASP A 155 4.33 -7.77 14.84
N GLU A 156 5.59 -8.11 15.12
CA GLU A 156 6.02 -9.47 15.50
C GLU A 156 5.75 -9.82 16.97
N GLY A 157 5.46 -8.84 17.82
CA GLY A 157 5.04 -9.07 19.21
C GLY A 157 4.97 -7.80 20.05
N PRO A 158 4.35 -7.86 21.24
CA PRO A 158 4.25 -6.71 22.13
C PRO A 158 5.63 -6.14 22.49
N ALA A 159 5.80 -4.83 22.33
CA ALA A 159 7.05 -4.12 22.62
C ALA A 159 8.29 -4.68 21.87
N MET A 160 8.10 -5.42 20.78
CA MET A 160 9.21 -5.94 19.99
C MET A 160 9.75 -4.86 19.06
N ILE A 161 11.07 -4.76 18.95
CA ILE A 161 11.76 -3.94 17.97
C ILE A 161 12.59 -4.89 17.11
N SER A 162 12.43 -4.76 15.79
CA SER A 162 13.06 -5.65 14.81
C SER A 162 13.58 -4.82 13.64
N PRO A 163 14.80 -5.06 13.14
CA PRO A 163 15.31 -4.41 11.93
C PRO A 163 14.67 -4.95 10.64
N GLY A 164 13.65 -5.80 10.73
CA GLY A 164 12.99 -6.39 9.58
C GLY A 164 12.40 -5.35 8.62
N PHE A 165 12.50 -5.59 7.31
CA PHE A 165 11.93 -4.70 6.31
C PHE A 165 10.39 -4.78 6.25
N LEU A 166 9.81 -5.97 6.38
CA LEU A 166 8.37 -6.14 6.23
C LEU A 166 7.60 -5.89 7.52
N LEU A 167 8.17 -6.29 8.66
CA LEU A 167 7.50 -6.27 9.97
C LEU A 167 8.19 -5.36 11.00
N GLY A 168 9.36 -4.83 10.69
CA GLY A 168 10.19 -4.05 11.60
C GLY A 168 10.40 -2.60 11.17
N TYR A 169 11.25 -1.89 11.92
CA TYR A 169 11.46 -0.46 11.77
C TYR A 169 12.17 -0.07 10.47
N ALA A 170 12.95 -0.96 9.85
CA ALA A 170 13.66 -0.64 8.60
C ALA A 170 12.68 -0.31 7.47
N GLY A 171 11.56 -1.03 7.41
CA GLY A 171 10.50 -0.74 6.44
C GLY A 171 9.77 0.57 6.71
N ILE A 172 9.53 0.85 7.99
CA ILE A 172 8.86 2.06 8.45
C ILE A 172 9.71 3.28 8.14
N ALA A 173 11.00 3.23 8.48
CA ALA A 173 11.96 4.28 8.15
C ALA A 173 11.99 4.55 6.63
N ALA A 174 12.04 3.50 5.80
CA ALA A 174 11.98 3.65 4.35
C ALA A 174 10.70 4.36 3.87
N THR A 175 9.54 4.06 4.47
CA THR A 175 8.28 4.75 4.18
C THR A 175 8.32 6.22 4.57
N LEU A 176 8.80 6.53 5.77
CA LEU A 176 8.82 7.91 6.27
C LEU A 176 9.80 8.77 5.47
N LEU A 177 10.96 8.24 5.09
CA LEU A 177 11.90 8.91 4.19
C LEU A 177 11.25 9.23 2.85
N ARG A 178 10.53 8.25 2.27
CA ARG A 178 9.81 8.46 1.01
C ARG A 178 8.73 9.54 1.14
N LEU A 179 7.95 9.53 2.22
CA LEU A 179 6.95 10.56 2.49
C LEU A 179 7.60 11.95 2.64
N GLY A 180 8.71 12.05 3.39
CA GLY A 180 9.46 13.29 3.58
C GLY A 180 9.94 13.91 2.27
N SER A 181 10.40 13.08 1.32
CA SER A 181 10.84 13.56 -0.01
C SER A 181 9.73 14.18 -0.86
N LEU A 182 8.45 13.85 -0.57
CA LEU A 182 7.28 14.30 -1.32
C LEU A 182 6.51 15.41 -0.58
N ASN A 183 6.71 15.56 0.73
CA ASN A 183 6.10 16.61 1.52
C ASN A 183 7.18 17.46 2.22
N LYS A 184 7.56 18.56 1.59
CA LYS A 184 8.56 19.52 2.09
C LYS A 184 8.22 20.10 3.47
N SER A 185 6.94 20.09 3.88
CA SER A 185 6.54 20.53 5.24
C SER A 185 6.83 19.49 6.33
N LEU A 186 6.89 18.19 5.98
CA LEU A 186 7.29 17.09 6.88
C LEU A 186 8.81 16.89 6.93
N GLU A 187 9.53 17.30 5.87
CA GLU A 187 10.99 17.24 5.79
C GLU A 187 11.66 17.95 6.99
N ALA A 188 11.10 19.07 7.45
CA ALA A 188 11.57 19.83 8.62
C ALA A 188 11.27 19.17 9.99
N SER A 189 10.34 18.22 10.04
CA SER A 189 10.00 17.44 11.24
C SER A 189 10.77 16.12 11.27
N ILE A 190 11.00 15.48 10.11
CA ILE A 190 11.76 14.23 9.98
C ILE A 190 13.26 14.45 10.15
N SER A 191 13.80 15.59 9.69
CA SER A 191 15.20 15.99 9.90
C SER A 191 15.57 16.24 11.37
N ARG A 192 14.60 16.21 12.29
CA ARG A 192 14.84 16.25 13.74
C ARG A 192 14.78 14.87 14.41
N LEU A 193 14.53 13.80 13.64
CA LEU A 193 14.41 12.41 14.11
C LEU A 193 15.70 11.60 13.89
N PHE A 194 16.69 12.18 13.20
CA PHE A 194 18.06 11.70 13.00
C PHE A 194 19.04 12.80 13.40
#